data_AF-A0A2U2C988-F1
#
_entry.id   AF-A0A2U2C988-F1
#
_cell.length_a   1.000
_cell.length_b   1.000
_cell.length_c   1.000
_cell.angle_alpha   90.00
_cell.angle_beta   90.00
_cell.angle_gamma   90.00
#
_symmetry.space_group_name_H-M   'P 1'
#
loop_
_entity.id
_entity.type
_entity.pdbx_description
1 polymer ?
#
loop_
_entity_poly.entity_id
_entity_poly.type
_entity_poly.pdbx_seq_one_letter_code
_entity_poly.pdbx_strand_id
1 'polypeptide(L)'
;MERRKGQSDPDEERARAERARRLGQGARVPVQAQFDGAVWEITHLVMTDGESALSLDWEGPLLLHDEERADLSELGPAAGLFRQPFKARWAEGVHIGFSRIAPSARTLIALVGDLRGLAGRSVTLSCDGVGWDLPGRLAPGGLPVDPVRDEEARMAGGVKLGADGRVLMSFLRVYRMR
;
A
#
# COMPACT_ATOMS: atom_id res chain seq x y z
N MET A 1 5.00 -18.93 32.05
CA MET A 1 6.07 -18.13 31.42
C MET A 1 5.48 -17.54 30.14
N GLU A 2 4.87 -16.36 30.26
CA GLU A 2 4.09 -15.73 29.18
C GLU A 2 5.05 -15.09 28.16
N ARG A 3 4.92 -15.48 26.89
CA ARG A 3 5.67 -14.86 25.79
C ARG A 3 5.01 -13.52 25.44
N ARG A 4 5.70 -12.42 25.70
CA ARG A 4 5.31 -11.08 25.25
C ARG A 4 5.22 -11.07 23.72
N LYS A 5 4.01 -10.85 23.20
CA LYS A 5 3.76 -10.57 21.78
C LYS A 5 4.19 -9.12 21.48
N GLY A 6 4.94 -8.93 20.39
CA GLY A 6 4.86 -7.67 19.61
C GLY A 6 5.97 -6.64 19.80
N GLN A 7 7.14 -6.97 20.34
CA GLN A 7 8.29 -6.08 20.27
C GLN A 7 9.05 -6.37 18.97
N SER A 8 8.87 -5.50 17.97
CA SER A 8 9.72 -5.47 16.77
C SER A 8 11.17 -5.40 17.20
N ASP A 9 12.05 -6.13 16.52
CA ASP A 9 13.49 -6.08 16.79
C ASP A 9 13.99 -4.64 16.59
N PRO A 10 14.61 -4.00 17.60
CA PRO A 10 15.11 -2.63 17.48
C PRO A 10 16.16 -2.48 16.36
N ASP A 11 16.85 -3.56 15.98
CA ASP A 11 17.77 -3.55 14.84
C ASP A 11 17.02 -3.57 13.50
N GLU A 12 15.86 -4.23 13.42
CA GLU A 12 14.98 -4.12 12.25
C GLU A 12 14.37 -2.73 12.12
N GLU A 13 13.97 -2.12 13.23
CA GLU A 13 13.41 -0.76 13.24
C GLU A 13 14.48 0.26 12.83
N ARG A 14 15.70 0.14 13.35
CA ARG A 14 16.86 0.95 12.88
C ARG A 14 17.17 0.72 11.41
N ALA A 15 17.16 -0.53 10.96
CA ALA A 15 17.42 -0.85 9.55
C ALA A 15 16.31 -0.31 8.61
N ARG A 16 15.06 -0.23 9.06
CA ARG A 16 13.94 0.39 8.32
C ARG A 16 14.09 1.91 8.27
N ALA A 17 14.31 2.55 9.42
CA ALA A 17 14.51 4.00 9.51
C ALA A 17 15.71 4.48 8.69
N GLU A 18 16.82 3.72 8.69
CA GLU A 18 18.01 4.05 7.89
C GLU A 18 17.78 3.86 6.37
N ARG A 19 16.94 2.90 5.98
CA ARG A 19 16.53 2.72 4.57
C ARG A 19 15.61 3.83 4.08
N ALA A 20 14.60 4.20 4.88
CA ALA A 20 13.72 5.33 4.57
C ALA A 20 14.54 6.62 4.41
N ARG A 21 15.54 6.83 5.28
CA ARG A 21 16.49 7.95 5.18
C ARG A 21 17.30 7.96 3.88
N ARG A 22 17.71 6.80 3.35
CA ARG A 22 18.49 6.72 2.09
C ARG A 22 17.67 7.01 0.85
N LEU A 23 16.36 6.74 0.87
CA LEU A 23 15.47 7.01 -0.28
C LEU A 23 15.10 8.49 -0.41
N GLY A 24 15.16 9.24 0.68
CA GLY A 24 14.86 10.68 0.71
C GLY A 24 13.34 10.93 0.68
N GLN A 25 12.83 11.58 1.72
CA GLN A 25 11.43 12.02 1.75
C GLN A 25 11.11 12.91 0.53
N GLY A 26 10.03 12.62 -0.17
CA GLY A 26 9.64 13.36 -1.38
C GLY A 26 10.38 12.96 -2.66
N ALA A 27 11.26 11.95 -2.61
CA ALA A 27 11.76 11.32 -3.83
C ALA A 27 10.63 10.67 -4.63
N ARG A 28 10.75 10.70 -5.95
CA ARG A 28 9.84 9.99 -6.84
C ARG A 28 10.39 8.61 -7.14
N VAL A 29 9.72 7.57 -6.66
CA VAL A 29 10.16 6.16 -6.76
C VAL A 29 9.01 5.33 -7.36
N PRO A 30 9.29 4.45 -8.34
CA PRO A 30 8.28 3.52 -8.84
C PRO A 30 7.77 2.61 -7.73
N VAL A 31 6.48 2.25 -7.80
CA VAL A 31 5.94 1.19 -6.96
C VAL A 31 6.47 -0.13 -7.50
N GLN A 32 7.25 -0.85 -6.69
CA GLN A 32 7.91 -2.08 -7.13
C GLN A 32 7.62 -3.23 -6.19
N ALA A 33 7.54 -4.43 -6.74
CA ALA A 33 7.39 -5.67 -6.01
C ALA A 33 8.53 -6.62 -6.34
N GLN A 34 8.97 -7.43 -5.36
CA GLN A 34 10.00 -8.44 -5.59
C GLN A 34 9.44 -9.86 -5.41
N PHE A 35 9.63 -10.70 -6.43
CA PHE A 35 9.29 -12.12 -6.40
C PHE A 35 10.39 -12.92 -7.09
N ASP A 36 10.80 -14.03 -6.48
CA ASP A 36 11.80 -14.97 -7.04
C ASP A 36 13.11 -14.29 -7.49
N GLY A 37 13.51 -13.24 -6.76
CA GLY A 37 14.73 -12.47 -7.05
C GLY A 37 14.58 -11.42 -8.15
N ALA A 38 13.45 -11.38 -8.86
CA ALA A 38 13.12 -10.36 -9.86
C ALA A 38 12.33 -9.19 -9.26
N VAL A 39 12.56 -7.99 -9.80
CA VAL A 39 11.86 -6.76 -9.41
C VAL A 39 10.92 -6.34 -10.52
N TRP A 40 9.67 -6.09 -10.17
CA TRP A 40 8.60 -5.76 -11.10
C TRP A 40 7.99 -4.41 -10.73
N GLU A 41 7.86 -3.53 -11.72
CA GLU A 41 7.16 -2.27 -11.54
C GLU A 41 5.66 -2.47 -11.66
N ILE A 42 4.93 -1.97 -10.67
CA ILE A 42 3.48 -1.97 -10.61
C ILE A 42 2.97 -0.59 -11.00
N THR A 43 2.05 -0.56 -11.97
CA THR A 43 1.44 0.68 -12.49
C THR A 43 -0.07 0.65 -12.50
N HIS A 44 -0.64 -0.51 -12.14
CA HIS A 44 -2.07 -0.74 -12.16
C HIS A 44 -2.53 -1.35 -10.84
N LEU A 45 -3.68 -0.89 -10.36
CA LEU A 45 -4.42 -1.49 -9.25
C LEU A 45 -5.80 -1.89 -9.76
N VAL A 46 -6.18 -3.13 -9.49
CA VAL A 46 -7.56 -3.59 -9.64
C VAL A 46 -8.07 -4.06 -8.29
N MET A 47 -9.27 -3.64 -7.94
CA MET A 47 -10.01 -4.15 -6.79
C MET A 47 -11.25 -4.87 -7.29
N THR A 48 -11.48 -6.10 -6.83
CA THR A 48 -12.58 -6.94 -7.31
C THR A 48 -13.19 -7.78 -6.20
N ASP A 49 -14.50 -8.00 -6.30
CA ASP A 49 -15.29 -8.96 -5.53
C ASP A 49 -15.56 -10.27 -6.28
N GLY A 50 -14.98 -10.41 -7.48
CA GLY A 50 -15.17 -11.55 -8.38
C GLY A 50 -16.27 -11.33 -9.44
N GLU A 51 -17.17 -10.37 -9.25
CA GLU A 51 -18.25 -10.05 -10.20
C GLU A 51 -18.04 -8.69 -10.88
N SER A 52 -17.45 -7.75 -10.16
CA SER A 52 -17.17 -6.41 -10.65
C SER A 52 -15.76 -5.96 -10.28
N ALA A 53 -15.30 -4.86 -10.90
CA ALA A 53 -13.99 -4.31 -10.65
C ALA A 53 -14.00 -2.79 -10.55
N LEU A 54 -13.14 -2.29 -9.67
CA LEU A 54 -12.67 -0.92 -9.65
C LEU A 54 -11.20 -0.91 -10.03
N SER A 55 -10.76 0.05 -10.82
CA SER A 55 -9.38 0.19 -11.20
C SER A 55 -8.81 1.56 -10.87
N LEU A 56 -7.49 1.60 -10.79
CA LEU A 56 -6.70 2.82 -10.69
C LEU A 56 -5.38 2.62 -11.43
N ASP A 57 -5.09 3.51 -12.36
CA ASP A 57 -3.86 3.55 -13.13
C ASP A 57 -2.98 4.71 -12.68
N TRP A 58 -1.67 4.50 -12.70
CA TRP A 58 -0.71 5.58 -12.54
C TRP A 58 0.49 5.40 -13.46
N GLU A 59 1.06 6.53 -13.85
CA GLU A 59 2.22 6.56 -14.73
C GLU A 59 3.47 6.93 -13.93
N GLY A 60 4.47 6.05 -14.01
CA GLY A 60 5.82 6.32 -13.55
C GLY A 60 5.99 6.48 -12.03
N PRO A 61 7.14 7.04 -11.62
CA PRO A 61 7.51 7.14 -10.21
C PRO A 61 6.63 8.08 -9.38
N LEU A 62 6.22 7.61 -8.19
CA LEU A 62 5.33 8.32 -7.28
C LEU A 62 6.10 8.90 -6.08
N LEU A 63 5.54 9.94 -5.45
CA LEU A 63 6.13 10.54 -4.26
C LEU A 63 6.15 9.52 -3.10
N LEU A 64 7.35 9.29 -2.59
CA LEU A 64 7.58 8.43 -1.43
C LEU A 64 7.42 9.24 -0.15
N HIS A 65 6.62 8.70 0.76
CA HIS A 65 6.42 9.22 2.11
C HIS A 65 7.07 8.29 3.13
N ASP A 66 7.73 8.88 4.12
CA ASP A 66 8.16 8.19 5.33
C ASP A 66 6.93 8.01 6.24
N GLU A 67 6.62 6.77 6.62
CA GLU A 67 5.46 6.44 7.43
C GLU A 67 5.70 6.58 8.94
N GLU A 68 6.95 6.85 9.37
CA GLU A 68 7.32 6.94 10.79
C GLU A 68 7.34 8.38 11.33
N ARG A 69 7.15 9.40 10.49
CA ARG A 69 7.23 10.80 10.95
C ARG A 69 5.89 11.31 11.51
N ALA A 70 5.87 11.30 12.85
CA ALA A 70 5.10 12.05 13.85
C ALA A 70 3.77 12.68 13.41
N ASP A 71 2.70 12.22 14.07
CA ASP A 71 1.54 13.05 14.34
C ASP A 71 1.98 14.27 15.16
N LEU A 72 1.89 15.47 14.57
CA LEU A 72 2.12 16.74 15.26
C LEU A 72 0.79 17.47 15.54
N SER A 73 -0.32 16.73 15.60
CA SER A 73 -1.65 17.26 15.93
C SER A 73 -1.69 18.01 17.27
N GLU A 74 -0.77 17.73 18.18
CA GLU A 74 -0.63 18.44 19.47
C GLU A 74 0.09 19.81 19.38
N LEU A 75 0.70 20.18 18.23
CA LEU A 75 1.47 21.43 18.09
C LEU A 75 0.67 22.64 17.57
N GLY A 76 -0.65 22.60 17.65
CA GLY A 76 -1.51 23.78 17.43
C GLY A 76 -1.85 24.08 15.96
N PRO A 77 -2.42 25.27 15.67
CA PRO A 77 -3.18 25.55 14.43
C PRO A 77 -2.34 25.61 13.14
N ALA A 78 -1.02 25.41 13.21
CA ALA A 78 -0.16 25.16 12.05
C ALA A 78 -0.19 23.69 11.57
N ALA A 79 -1.00 22.82 12.21
CA ALA A 79 -1.10 21.39 11.95
C ALA A 79 -1.70 20.97 10.58
N GLY A 80 -2.03 21.93 9.71
CA GLY A 80 -2.70 21.69 8.42
C GLY A 80 -1.90 20.91 7.37
N LEU A 81 -0.71 20.42 7.69
CA LEU A 81 0.19 19.70 6.78
C LEU A 81 0.59 18.29 7.28
N PHE A 82 -0.01 17.79 8.36
CA PHE A 82 0.39 16.51 8.94
C PHE A 82 -0.61 15.39 8.61
N ARG A 83 -0.10 14.38 7.91
CA ARG A 83 -0.82 13.17 7.54
C ARG A 83 -0.66 12.15 8.67
N GLN A 84 -1.76 11.58 9.16
CA GLN A 84 -1.69 10.49 10.14
C GLN A 84 -0.82 9.35 9.55
N PRO A 85 0.19 8.87 10.30
CA PRO A 85 1.05 7.76 9.89
C PRO A 85 0.24 6.59 9.34
N PHE A 86 0.71 5.95 8.27
CA PHE A 86 0.02 4.79 7.69
C PHE A 86 -0.20 3.70 8.75
N LYS A 87 0.80 3.43 9.60
CA LYS A 87 0.71 2.42 10.66
C LYS A 87 -0.47 2.67 11.62
N ALA A 88 -0.75 3.93 11.96
CA ALA A 88 -1.88 4.30 12.80
C ALA A 88 -3.21 4.12 12.06
N ARG A 89 -3.33 4.67 10.84
CA ARG A 89 -4.51 4.48 9.98
C ARG A 89 -4.79 2.99 9.71
N TRP A 90 -3.74 2.20 9.55
CA TRP A 90 -3.79 0.76 9.33
C TRP A 90 -4.27 0.01 10.57
N ALA A 91 -3.82 0.39 11.77
CA ALA A 91 -4.27 -0.21 13.02
C ALA A 91 -5.78 0.01 13.23
N GLU A 92 -6.25 1.23 12.96
CA GLU A 92 -7.66 1.64 13.10
C GLU A 92 -8.56 1.17 11.95
N GLY A 93 -7.98 0.86 10.79
CA GLY A 93 -8.74 0.47 9.60
C GLY A 93 -9.45 -0.88 9.72
N VAL A 94 -10.61 -0.97 9.08
CA VAL A 94 -11.42 -2.19 8.97
C VAL A 94 -10.86 -3.07 7.86
N HIS A 95 -10.60 -4.33 8.15
CA HIS A 95 -10.15 -5.29 7.13
C HIS A 95 -11.27 -5.58 6.13
N ILE A 96 -10.98 -5.41 4.84
CA ILE A 96 -11.95 -5.60 3.75
C ILE A 96 -11.50 -6.62 2.70
N GLY A 97 -10.25 -7.09 2.78
CA GLY A 97 -9.73 -8.03 1.81
C GLY A 97 -8.21 -8.18 1.85
N PHE A 98 -7.67 -8.84 0.84
CA PHE A 98 -6.25 -9.11 0.70
C PHE A 98 -5.76 -8.69 -0.68
N SER A 99 -4.46 -8.46 -0.80
CA SER A 99 -3.84 -8.08 -2.06
C SER A 99 -2.99 -9.22 -2.61
N ARG A 100 -2.98 -9.34 -3.93
CA ARG A 100 -2.08 -10.18 -4.72
C ARG A 100 -1.34 -9.32 -5.72
N ILE A 101 -0.19 -9.77 -6.19
CA ILE A 101 0.54 -9.11 -7.28
C ILE A 101 0.61 -10.08 -8.45
N ALA A 102 0.20 -9.61 -9.62
CA ALA A 102 0.35 -10.24 -10.92
C ALA A 102 1.51 -9.53 -11.67
N PRO A 103 2.74 -10.05 -11.58
CA PRO A 103 3.92 -9.33 -12.03
C PRO A 103 3.96 -9.13 -13.55
N SER A 104 3.58 -10.16 -14.31
CA SER A 104 3.50 -10.13 -15.78
C SER A 104 2.50 -9.08 -16.29
N ALA A 105 1.43 -8.85 -15.54
CA ALA A 105 0.44 -7.81 -15.79
C ALA A 105 0.76 -6.45 -15.14
N ARG A 106 1.89 -6.32 -14.41
CA ARG A 106 2.26 -5.09 -13.65
C ARG A 106 1.14 -4.60 -12.73
N THR A 107 0.35 -5.52 -12.18
CA THR A 107 -0.92 -5.23 -11.52
C THR A 107 -0.92 -5.68 -10.07
N LEU A 108 -1.37 -4.79 -9.18
CA LEU A 108 -1.77 -5.10 -7.81
C LEU A 108 -3.26 -5.42 -7.83
N ILE A 109 -3.64 -6.60 -7.34
CA ILE A 109 -5.02 -7.09 -7.32
C ILE A 109 -5.49 -7.10 -5.87
N ALA A 110 -6.46 -6.28 -5.51
CA ALA A 110 -7.17 -6.31 -4.23
C ALA A 110 -8.42 -7.19 -4.35
N LEU A 111 -8.45 -8.31 -3.65
CA LEU A 111 -9.60 -9.20 -3.54
C LEU A 111 -10.37 -8.80 -2.28
N VAL A 112 -11.57 -8.25 -2.47
CA VAL A 112 -12.43 -7.73 -1.40
C VAL A 112 -13.79 -8.43 -1.41
N GLY A 113 -14.49 -8.45 -0.29
CA GLY A 113 -15.81 -9.10 -0.21
C GLY A 113 -16.97 -8.29 -0.81
N ASP A 114 -16.81 -6.97 -0.91
CA ASP A 114 -17.85 -6.04 -1.39
C ASP A 114 -17.19 -4.76 -1.94
N LEU A 115 -17.52 -4.39 -3.17
CA LEU A 115 -17.05 -3.14 -3.79
C LEU A 115 -17.94 -1.92 -3.51
N ARG A 116 -19.13 -2.12 -2.91
CA ARG A 116 -20.08 -1.03 -2.67
C ARG A 116 -19.46 0.06 -1.80
N GLY A 117 -19.57 1.28 -2.31
CA GLY A 117 -19.05 2.46 -1.62
C GLY A 117 -17.53 2.59 -1.66
N LEU A 118 -16.80 1.78 -2.43
CA LEU A 118 -15.35 1.94 -2.65
C LEU A 118 -15.03 2.80 -3.88
N ALA A 119 -15.96 2.93 -4.83
CA ALA A 119 -15.82 3.84 -5.96
C ALA A 119 -15.62 5.30 -5.49
N GLY A 120 -14.72 6.02 -6.14
CA GLY A 120 -14.34 7.39 -5.81
C GLY A 120 -13.36 7.53 -4.65
N ARG A 121 -12.96 6.44 -3.97
CA ARG A 121 -11.98 6.51 -2.88
C ARG A 121 -10.56 6.61 -3.41
N SER A 122 -9.72 7.34 -2.66
CA SER A 122 -8.27 7.35 -2.86
C SER A 122 -7.62 6.14 -2.20
N VAL A 123 -6.45 5.76 -2.69
CA VAL A 123 -5.71 4.58 -2.22
C VAL A 123 -4.35 5.01 -1.69
N THR A 124 -4.00 4.50 -0.51
CA THR A 124 -2.65 4.59 0.04
C THR A 124 -2.01 3.20 0.04
N LEU A 125 -0.82 3.11 -0.52
CA LEU A 125 0.07 1.96 -0.48
C LEU A 125 1.13 2.14 0.61
N SER A 126 1.49 1.04 1.29
CA SER A 126 2.56 0.98 2.28
C SER A 126 3.38 -0.28 2.14
N CYS A 127 4.68 -0.14 2.32
CA CYS A 127 5.63 -1.24 2.42
C CYS A 127 6.88 -0.81 3.21
N ASP A 128 7.37 -1.65 4.12
CA ASP A 128 8.66 -1.48 4.81
C ASP A 128 8.89 -0.09 5.44
N GLY A 129 7.83 0.54 5.96
CA GLY A 129 7.90 1.86 6.64
C GLY A 129 7.88 3.06 5.68
N VAL A 130 7.67 2.83 4.39
CA VAL A 130 7.43 3.88 3.40
C VAL A 130 6.09 3.66 2.70
N GLY A 131 5.51 4.73 2.17
CA GLY A 131 4.21 4.65 1.51
C GLY A 131 4.04 5.63 0.37
N TRP A 132 3.04 5.36 -0.45
CA TRP A 132 2.63 6.16 -1.60
C TRP A 132 1.15 6.49 -1.49
N ASP A 133 0.78 7.72 -1.83
CA ASP A 133 -0.60 8.01 -2.21
C ASP A 133 -0.73 7.85 -3.72
N LEU A 134 -1.59 6.93 -4.14
CA LEU A 134 -1.82 6.72 -5.57
C LEU A 134 -2.56 7.93 -6.15
N PRO A 135 -2.14 8.44 -7.32
CA PRO A 135 -2.82 9.55 -7.96
C PRO A 135 -4.21 9.09 -8.44
N GLY A 136 -5.22 9.94 -8.25
CA GLY A 136 -6.58 9.65 -8.69
C GLY A 136 -7.45 8.95 -7.64
N ARG A 137 -8.50 8.28 -8.13
CA ARG A 137 -9.57 7.66 -7.34
C ARG A 137 -10.03 6.38 -8.03
N LEU A 138 -10.42 5.38 -7.24
CA LEU A 138 -10.99 4.13 -7.75
C LEU A 138 -12.20 4.43 -8.65
N ALA A 139 -12.16 3.95 -9.88
CA ALA A 139 -13.23 4.11 -10.86
C ALA A 139 -13.70 2.74 -11.36
N PRO A 140 -14.93 2.61 -11.90
CA PRO A 140 -15.36 1.39 -12.57
C PRO A 140 -14.33 0.95 -13.61
N GLY A 141 -13.88 -0.30 -13.50
CA GLY A 141 -12.87 -0.90 -14.36
C GLY A 141 -13.35 -2.22 -14.94
N GLY A 142 -12.58 -2.76 -15.89
CA GLY A 142 -12.78 -4.12 -16.35
C GLY A 142 -12.33 -5.12 -15.28
N LEU A 143 -13.04 -6.24 -15.16
CA LEU A 143 -12.43 -7.41 -14.51
C LEU A 143 -11.14 -7.73 -15.28
N PRO A 144 -10.02 -8.00 -14.59
CA PRO A 144 -8.87 -8.58 -15.25
C PRO A 144 -9.35 -9.86 -15.94
N VAL A 145 -8.76 -10.20 -17.08
CA VAL A 145 -9.02 -11.49 -17.71
C VAL A 145 -8.37 -12.53 -16.79
N ASP A 146 -9.12 -12.93 -15.77
CA ASP A 146 -8.81 -13.93 -14.75
C ASP A 146 -7.76 -13.56 -13.66
N PRO A 147 -8.01 -12.61 -12.75
CA PRO A 147 -7.11 -12.32 -11.62
C PRO A 147 -7.09 -13.43 -10.56
N VAL A 148 -8.08 -14.33 -10.61
CA VAL A 148 -8.22 -15.45 -9.67
C VAL A 148 -7.45 -16.68 -10.18
N ARG A 149 -7.29 -16.84 -11.50
CA ARG A 149 -6.53 -17.93 -12.12
C ARG A 149 -5.18 -17.55 -12.70
N ASP A 150 -4.72 -16.30 -12.57
CA ASP A 150 -3.32 -16.02 -12.80
C ASP A 150 -2.50 -16.83 -11.79
N GLU A 151 -1.99 -17.99 -12.20
CA GLU A 151 -1.20 -18.91 -11.39
C GLU A 151 0.09 -18.24 -10.86
N GLU A 152 0.49 -17.13 -11.49
CA GLU A 152 1.60 -16.29 -11.07
C GLU A 152 1.22 -15.31 -9.96
N ALA A 153 -0.08 -15.03 -9.75
CA ALA A 153 -0.52 -14.05 -8.77
C ALA A 153 -0.20 -14.51 -7.33
N ARG A 154 0.71 -13.79 -6.68
CA ARG A 154 1.17 -14.12 -5.32
C ARG A 154 0.51 -13.25 -4.28
N MET A 155 0.19 -13.83 -3.12
CA MET A 155 -0.28 -13.07 -1.97
C MET A 155 0.76 -12.02 -1.59
N ALA A 156 0.31 -10.77 -1.54
CA ALA A 156 1.15 -9.61 -1.33
C ALA A 156 0.90 -8.96 0.03
N GLY A 157 -0.34 -8.97 0.53
CA GLY A 157 -0.65 -8.46 1.85
C GLY A 157 -2.13 -8.20 2.08
N GLY A 158 -2.44 -7.17 2.85
CA GLY A 158 -3.80 -6.87 3.30
C GLY A 158 -4.40 -5.63 2.63
N VAL A 159 -5.72 -5.55 2.71
CA VAL A 159 -6.50 -4.37 2.33
C VAL A 159 -7.41 -3.98 3.49
N LYS A 160 -7.41 -2.70 3.82
CA LYS A 160 -8.25 -2.11 4.86
C LYS A 160 -8.96 -0.86 4.34
N LEU A 161 -10.13 -0.58 4.89
CA LEU A 161 -10.76 0.73 4.78
C LEU A 161 -10.36 1.57 5.99
N GLY A 162 -9.63 2.66 5.76
CA GLY A 162 -9.25 3.61 6.79
C GLY A 162 -10.46 4.41 7.30
N ALA A 163 -10.38 4.89 8.54
CA ALA A 163 -11.40 5.76 9.12
C ALA A 163 -11.53 7.10 8.36
N ASP A 164 -10.46 7.53 7.70
CA ASP A 164 -10.41 8.68 6.78
C ASP A 164 -11.10 8.41 5.42
N GLY A 165 -11.65 7.22 5.24
CA GLY A 165 -12.33 6.80 4.02
C GLY A 165 -11.39 6.46 2.87
N ARG A 166 -10.08 6.36 3.07
CA ARG A 166 -9.15 5.85 2.07
C ARG A 166 -9.08 4.33 2.10
N VAL A 167 -8.80 3.73 0.97
CA VAL A 167 -8.36 2.33 0.93
C VAL A 167 -6.88 2.31 1.31
N LEU A 168 -6.54 1.51 2.30
CA LEU A 168 -5.18 1.28 2.76
C LEU A 168 -4.76 -0.10 2.29
N MET A 169 -3.60 -0.20 1.65
CA MET A 169 -3.03 -1.47 1.23
C MET A 169 -1.61 -1.60 1.76
N SER A 170 -1.36 -2.68 2.46
CA SER A 170 -0.01 -3.07 2.86
C SER A 170 0.40 -4.25 1.99
N PHE A 171 1.59 -4.20 1.40
CA PHE A 171 2.15 -5.34 0.69
C PHE A 171 3.62 -5.57 0.99
N LEU A 172 4.08 -6.78 0.67
CA LEU A 172 5.38 -7.30 1.03
C LEU A 172 6.48 -6.80 0.07
N ARG A 173 7.41 -6.03 0.64
CA ARG A 173 8.76 -5.65 0.18
C ARG A 173 8.87 -4.89 -1.15
N VAL A 174 9.39 -3.67 -1.06
CA VAL A 174 9.85 -2.82 -2.16
C VAL A 174 11.38 -2.74 -2.06
N TYR A 175 12.13 -3.10 -3.11
CA TYR A 175 13.59 -2.96 -3.11
C TYR A 175 14.16 -2.23 -4.33
N ARG A 176 14.90 -1.16 -3.99
CA ARG A 176 16.13 -0.57 -4.56
C ARG A 176 16.28 -0.49 -6.09
N MET A 177 16.34 0.75 -6.59
CA MET A 177 17.19 1.09 -7.74
C MET A 177 18.67 1.02 -7.30
N ARG A 178 19.47 0.27 -8.05
CA ARG A 178 20.94 0.26 -7.92
C ARG A 178 21.51 1.61 -8.35
#